data_AF-A0A250IWF0-F1
#
_entry.id   AF-A0A250IWF0-F1
#
_cell.length_a   1.000
_cell.length_b   1.000
_cell.length_c   1.000
_cell.angle_alpha   90.00
_cell.angle_beta   90.00
_cell.angle_gamma   90.00
#
_symmetry.space_group_name_H-M   'P 1'
#
loop_
_entity.id
_entity.type
_entity.pdbx_description
1 polymer ?
#
loop_
_entity_poly.entity_id
_entity_poly.type
_entity_poly.pdbx_seq_one_letter_code
_entity_poly.pdbx_strand_id
1 'polypeptide(L)' 'MSQTWDDYCLECVEEAREYATNNGTTIQTAMLHILSLLIPRAMARFPDLDLRVALHELAWWAARADNGALGKSG' A
#
# COMPACT_ATOMS: atom_id res chain seq x y z
N MET A 1 19.35 -1.19 9.21
CA MET A 1 18.14 -1.32 10.04
C MET A 1 17.17 -2.23 9.30
N SER A 2 16.44 -3.10 10.01
CA SER A 2 15.35 -3.88 9.42
C SER A 2 14.19 -2.95 9.09
N GLN A 3 13.66 -3.03 7.87
CA GLN A 3 12.46 -2.28 7.46
C GLN A 3 11.25 -2.72 8.29
N THR A 4 10.42 -1.78 8.73
CA THR A 4 9.16 -2.09 9.43
C THR A 4 8.03 -2.39 8.45
N TRP A 5 6.93 -2.95 8.93
CA TRP A 5 5.74 -3.19 8.09
C TRP A 5 5.09 -1.88 7.62
N ASP A 6 5.07 -0.84 8.47
CA ASP A 6 4.58 0.49 8.09
C ASP A 6 5.43 1.12 6.99
N ASP A 7 6.77 1.02 7.09
CA ASP A 7 7.67 1.50 6.04
C ASP A 7 7.39 0.79 4.70
N TYR A 8 7.18 -0.52 4.75
CA TYR A 8 6.84 -1.31 3.56
C TYR A 8 5.48 -0.92 2.97
N CYS A 9 4.47 -0.65 3.79
CA CYS A 9 3.17 -0.16 3.33
C CYS A 9 3.29 1.20 2.65
N LEU A 10 4.11 2.10 3.18
CA LEU A 10 4.38 3.41 2.57
C LEU A 10 5.06 3.27 1.21
N GLU A 11 6.05 2.38 1.06
CA GLU A 11 6.68 2.09 -0.24
C GLU A 11 5.65 1.57 -1.26
N CYS A 12 4.78 0.64 -0.84
CA CYS A 12 3.70 0.13 -1.69
C CYS A 12 2.73 1.22 -2.13
N VAL A 13 2.40 2.17 -1.24
CA VAL A 13 1.55 3.32 -1.57
C VAL A 13 2.20 4.21 -2.62
N GLU A 14 3.51 4.43 -2.55
CA GLU A 14 4.22 5.25 -3.55
C GLU A 14 4.30 4.54 -4.92
N GLU A 15 4.51 3.21 -4.95
CA GLU A 15 4.38 2.42 -6.19
C GLU A 15 2.97 2.56 -6.79
N ALA A 16 1.92 2.44 -5.95
CA ALA A 16 0.54 2.62 -6.38
C ALA A 16 0.26 4.06 -6.85
N ARG A 17 0.87 5.08 -6.22
CA ARG A 17 0.73 6.49 -6.60
C ARG A 17 1.32 6.77 -7.97
N GLU A 18 2.47 6.21 -8.28
CA GLU A 18 3.09 6.34 -9.60
C GLU A 18 2.17 5.74 -10.68
N TYR A 19 1.68 4.52 -10.45
CA TYR A 19 0.71 3.89 -11.35
C TYR A 19 -0.57 4.73 -11.49
N ALA A 20 -1.12 5.23 -10.38
CA ALA A 20 -2.33 6.05 -10.36
C ALA A 20 -2.18 7.31 -11.21
N THR A 21 -1.04 8.01 -11.07
CA THR A 21 -0.71 9.23 -11.81
C THR A 21 -0.60 8.95 -13.32
N ASN A 22 0.11 7.89 -13.70
CA ASN A 22 0.33 7.53 -15.10
C ASN A 22 -0.95 7.06 -15.82
N ASN A 23 -1.93 6.55 -15.07
CA ASN A 23 -3.15 5.98 -15.63
C ASN A 23 -4.42 6.80 -15.33
N GLY A 24 -4.30 7.94 -14.66
CA GLY A 24 -5.44 8.80 -14.32
C GLY A 24 -6.47 8.14 -13.40
N THR A 25 -6.02 7.39 -12.40
CA THR A 25 -6.88 6.67 -11.44
C THR A 25 -6.53 7.04 -9.98
N THR A 26 -7.25 6.49 -9.01
CA THR A 26 -6.96 6.66 -7.58
C THR A 26 -5.86 5.70 -7.11
N ILE A 27 -5.19 6.03 -6.00
CA ILE A 27 -4.15 5.18 -5.40
C ILE A 27 -4.76 3.85 -4.96
N GLN A 28 -5.97 3.87 -4.40
CA GLN A 28 -6.68 2.66 -4.02
C GLN A 28 -6.95 1.74 -5.23
N THR A 29 -7.41 2.30 -6.35
CA THR A 29 -7.63 1.51 -7.57
C THR A 29 -6.31 0.95 -8.10
N ALA A 30 -5.26 1.78 -8.13
CA ALA A 30 -3.92 1.34 -8.52
C ALA A 30 -3.37 0.21 -7.63
N MET A 31 -3.54 0.34 -6.30
CA MET A 31 -3.15 -0.67 -5.32
C MET A 31 -3.83 -2.01 -5.59
N LEU A 32 -5.14 -2.02 -5.90
CA LEU A 32 -5.87 -3.23 -6.29
C LEU A 32 -5.31 -3.88 -7.56
N HIS A 33 -4.84 -3.09 -8.53
CA HIS A 33 -4.21 -3.61 -9.74
C HIS A 33 -2.85 -4.27 -9.47
N ILE A 34 -2.02 -3.67 -8.61
CA ILE A 34 -0.66 -4.16 -8.35
C ILE A 34 -0.58 -5.13 -7.16
N LEU A 35 -1.67 -5.35 -6.44
CA LEU A 35 -1.76 -6.20 -5.24
C LEU A 35 -1.24 -7.63 -5.48
N SER A 36 -1.49 -8.18 -6.67
CA SER A 36 -0.98 -9.51 -7.07
C SER A 36 0.55 -9.60 -7.09
N LEU A 37 1.24 -8.46 -7.28
CA LEU A 37 2.70 -8.35 -7.25
C LEU A 37 3.22 -8.05 -5.84
N LEU A 38 2.48 -7.24 -5.07
CA LEU A 38 2.90 -6.79 -3.74
C LEU A 38 2.75 -7.89 -2.67
N ILE A 39 1.68 -8.67 -2.71
CA ILE A 39 1.42 -9.69 -1.68
C ILE A 39 2.52 -10.76 -1.61
N PRO A 40 2.97 -11.38 -2.72
CA PRO A 40 4.08 -12.33 -2.65
C PRO A 40 5.36 -11.71 -2.08
N ARG A 41 5.65 -10.44 -2.40
CA ARG A 41 6.82 -9.71 -1.85
C ARG A 41 6.67 -9.47 -0.35
N ALA A 42 5.48 -9.06 0.10
CA ALA A 42 5.16 -8.87 1.50
C ALA A 42 5.35 -10.17 2.30
N MET A 43 4.78 -11.28 1.83
CA MET A 43 4.88 -12.58 2.50
C MET A 43 6.31 -13.14 2.51
N ALA A 44 7.11 -12.88 1.48
CA ALA A 44 8.52 -13.28 1.46
C ALA A 44 9.37 -12.48 2.46
N ARG A 45 9.01 -11.21 2.70
CA ARG A 45 9.76 -10.30 3.57
C ARG A 45 9.31 -10.33 5.03
N PHE A 46 8.02 -10.61 5.24
CA PHE A 46 7.37 -10.72 6.54
C PHE A 46 6.65 -12.08 6.62
N PRO A 47 7.41 -13.18 6.85
CA PRO A 47 6.85 -14.54 6.80
C PRO A 47 5.82 -14.84 7.90
N ASP A 48 5.86 -14.08 9.01
CA ASP A 48 4.92 -14.21 10.12
C ASP A 48 3.66 -13.33 9.94
N LEU A 49 3.59 -12.53 8.86
CA LEU A 49 2.46 -11.65 8.61
C LEU A 49 1.28 -12.45 8.04
N ASP A 50 0.11 -12.31 8.66
CA ASP A 50 -1.11 -12.91 8.15
C ASP A 50 -1.54 -12.23 6.83
N LEU A 51 -1.87 -13.04 5.83
CA LEU A 51 -2.27 -12.56 4.51
C LEU A 51 -3.48 -11.59 4.56
N ARG A 52 -4.45 -11.84 5.44
CA ARG A 52 -5.63 -10.97 5.56
C ARG A 52 -5.25 -9.63 6.16
N VAL A 53 -4.32 -9.61 7.12
CA VAL A 53 -3.75 -8.37 7.68
C VAL A 53 -3.03 -7.60 6.58
N ALA A 54 -2.15 -8.25 5.82
CA ALA A 54 -1.43 -7.62 4.71
C ALA A 54 -2.37 -6.97 3.68
N LEU A 55 -3.41 -7.69 3.25
CA LEU A 55 -4.41 -7.19 2.32
C LEU A 55 -5.17 -5.98 2.88
N HIS A 56 -5.62 -6.09 4.14
CA HIS A 56 -6.41 -5.05 4.78
C HIS A 56 -5.59 -3.76 4.97
N GLU A 57 -4.35 -3.89 5.45
CA GLU A 57 -3.50 -2.73 5.73
C GLU A 57 -3.03 -2.04 4.46
N LEU A 58 -2.65 -2.78 3.41
CA LEU A 58 -2.30 -2.17 2.11
C LEU A 58 -3.48 -1.41 1.50
N ALA A 59 -4.70 -1.98 1.58
CA ALA A 59 -5.90 -1.30 1.11
C ALA A 59 -6.22 -0.06 1.97
N TRP A 60 -6.06 -0.16 3.30
CA TRP A 60 -6.27 0.96 4.21
C TRP A 60 -5.28 2.10 3.98
N TRP A 61 -3.99 1.80 3.85
CA TRP A 61 -2.94 2.79 3.57
C TRP A 61 -3.17 3.49 2.22
N ALA A 62 -3.54 2.75 1.17
CA ALA A 62 -3.87 3.33 -0.13
C ALA A 62 -5.10 4.25 -0.06
N ALA A 63 -6.19 3.80 0.59
CA ALA A 63 -7.37 4.63 0.80
C ALA A 63 -7.07 5.85 1.66
N ARG A 64 -6.25 5.71 2.71
CA ARG A 64 -5.79 6.84 3.52
C ARG A 64 -4.95 7.81 2.71
N ALA A 65 -4.14 7.36 1.75
CA ALA A 65 -3.35 8.22 0.89
C ALA A 65 -4.22 9.02 -0.10
N ASP A 66 -5.28 8.41 -0.65
CA ASP A 66 -6.28 9.10 -1.47
C ASP A 66 -7.03 10.16 -0.64
N ASN A 67 -7.42 9.82 0.60
CA ASN A 67 -8.14 10.72 1.50
C ASN A 67 -7.22 11.71 2.23
N GLY A 68 -5.92 11.46 2.31
CA GLY A 68 -4.93 12.22 3.08
C GLY A 68 -4.50 13.54 2.44
N ALA A 69 -4.94 13.81 1.20
CA ALA A 69 -5.05 15.19 0.70
C ALA A 69 -6.02 16.03 1.57
N LEU A 70 -6.94 15.39 2.31
CA LEU A 70 -7.79 15.99 3.33
C LEU A 70 -7.26 15.62 4.72
N GLY A 71 -6.24 16.36 5.17
CA GLY A 71 -5.99 16.58 6.59
C GLY A 71 -4.78 15.86 7.19
N LYS A 72 -3.67 16.60 7.30
CA LYS A 72 -2.95 16.65 8.57
C LYS A 72 -3.92 17.22 9.60
N SER A 73 -4.34 16.47 10.60
CA SER A 73 -5.00 17.00 11.79
C SER A 73 -4.91 15.97 12.92
N GLY A 74 -4.27 16.36 14.02
CA GLY A 74 -4.35 15.71 15.33
C GLY A 74 -3.24 14.72 15.62
#